data_AF-A0A8S1F5S1-F1
#
_entry.id   AF-A0A8S1F5S1-F1
#
_cell.length_a   1.000
_cell.length_b   1.000
_cell.length_c   1.000
_cell.angle_alpha   90.00
_cell.angle_beta   90.00
_cell.angle_gamma   90.00
#
_symmetry.space_group_name_H-M   'P 1'
#
loop_
_entity.id
_entity.type
_entity.pdbx_description
1 polymer ?
#
loop_
_entity_poly.entity_id
_entity_poly.type
_entity_poly.pdbx_seq_one_letter_code
_entity_poly.pdbx_strand_id
1 'polypeptide(L)'
;MDGEENIPLQGWDAERNVDDEEQTTTKSGKPLLTLKYCNEHSRLYRNEAENSTTFYFDYLSENKSVEILNWNKLRDLKLANKWGVLRHPFVLNYLNQKLIDCALFYTFHIIAFFLFLLLLSWHIFSPAFFKSCIVTVFVAAFAISQILKATLKARVSHRISAWFVVAFIFNMLTYAATLAYVWLPTVFKYDDYHQEVKHIILWFLPIVAIISAWINFLYILRKSPFGIYIFMMTRILKSFGHVAAIWIPTLIAFSFAFHLIMKDTGIKPWSGIDQATANATMITKLLVILRAVTKTSTMMIGEVDANDILDTNQWIPSILVLVFEIITVILLMNLMVSLAVGDVTDLKNTASDKLLKIKVNFVIEALQLSEQFERNLHTTKTENILVIQEDGHYFTTTDAFPSGEPRELSSAAYQLSLAEQPIQLHIRTLTGHSKTATIRKCIFDCVESPLSGIPKILRRKSAKSYENSDGILQKCAKWLIGLDWAGYLIL
;
A
#
# COMPACT_ATOMS: atom_id res chain seq x y z
N MET A 1 20.56 20.64 53.16
CA MET A 1 20.33 21.74 52.21
C MET A 1 20.03 21.13 50.85
N ASP A 2 18.90 20.43 50.81
CA ASP A 2 17.73 20.67 49.96
C ASP A 2 17.99 21.22 48.55
N GLY A 3 17.59 20.40 47.60
CA GLY A 3 17.49 20.70 46.17
C GLY A 3 16.83 19.53 45.46
N GLU A 4 15.60 19.21 45.85
CA GLU A 4 14.69 18.34 45.09
C GLU A 4 14.45 18.93 43.70
N GLU A 5 14.75 18.18 42.65
CA GLU A 5 14.19 18.41 41.32
C GLU A 5 13.52 17.11 40.86
N ASN A 6 12.22 17.02 41.15
CA ASN A 6 11.33 15.96 40.71
C ASN A 6 11.12 16.04 39.20
N ILE A 7 11.71 15.10 38.46
CA ILE A 7 11.41 14.86 37.04
C ILE A 7 10.48 13.64 36.97
N PRO A 8 9.18 13.78 36.64
CA PRO A 8 8.32 12.62 36.52
C PRO A 8 8.62 11.89 35.20
N LEU A 9 9.09 10.65 35.32
CA LEU A 9 9.21 9.68 34.24
C LEU A 9 7.82 9.39 33.67
N GLN A 10 7.58 9.88 32.47
CA GLN A 10 6.37 9.64 31.68
C GLN A 10 6.36 8.17 31.21
N GLY A 11 5.76 7.32 32.04
CA GLY A 11 5.45 5.93 31.71
C GLY A 11 4.50 5.85 30.52
N TRP A 12 4.72 4.84 29.69
CA TRP A 12 3.87 4.51 28.55
C TRP A 12 2.48 4.10 29.03
N ASP A 13 1.53 5.03 28.95
CA ASP A 13 0.10 4.78 29.14
C ASP A 13 -0.46 3.99 27.94
N ALA A 14 -0.31 2.67 27.99
CA ALA A 14 -1.03 1.73 27.13
C ALA A 14 -2.25 1.17 27.86
N GLU A 15 -3.08 2.00 28.50
CA GLU A 15 -4.30 1.50 29.18
C GLU A 15 -5.40 2.55 29.44
N ARG A 16 -5.35 3.73 28.83
CA ARG A 16 -6.34 4.80 29.05
C ARG A 16 -7.24 5.12 27.85
N ASN A 17 -7.84 4.10 27.24
CA ASN A 17 -8.81 4.31 26.15
C ASN A 17 -10.02 3.37 26.19
N VAL A 18 -10.33 2.76 27.34
CA VAL A 18 -11.46 1.83 27.45
C VAL A 18 -12.66 2.41 28.24
N ASP A 19 -12.47 3.44 29.08
CA ASP A 19 -13.55 3.85 30.00
C ASP A 19 -14.15 5.26 29.78
N ASP A 20 -13.72 6.02 28.77
CA ASP A 20 -14.37 7.29 28.40
C ASP A 20 -15.39 7.12 27.26
N GLU A 21 -16.33 6.18 27.40
CA GLU A 21 -17.59 6.16 26.62
C GLU A 21 -18.72 6.86 27.41
N GLU A 22 -18.51 8.12 27.77
CA GLU A 22 -19.60 8.98 28.25
C GLU A 22 -20.33 9.61 27.05
N GLN A 23 -21.66 9.54 27.09
CA GLN A 23 -22.59 9.89 26.02
C GLN A 23 -22.31 11.27 25.40
N THR A 24 -21.68 11.30 24.23
CA THR A 24 -21.55 12.52 23.41
C THR A 24 -22.59 12.50 22.30
N THR A 25 -23.75 13.07 22.59
CA THR A 25 -24.78 13.37 21.58
C THR A 25 -24.28 14.49 20.65
N THR A 26 -24.37 14.28 19.34
CA THR A 26 -24.26 15.40 18.39
C THR A 26 -25.57 16.17 18.38
N LYS A 27 -25.51 17.48 18.13
CA LYS A 27 -26.66 18.43 18.05
C LYS A 27 -27.76 18.06 17.01
N SER A 28 -27.74 16.88 16.40
CA SER A 28 -28.67 16.45 15.34
C SER A 28 -29.54 15.24 15.72
N GLY A 29 -29.49 14.70 16.95
CA GLY A 29 -30.40 13.62 17.36
C GLY A 29 -30.30 12.31 16.56
N LYS A 30 -29.20 12.09 15.84
CA LYS A 30 -28.94 10.84 15.10
C LYS A 30 -27.96 9.97 15.89
N PRO A 31 -28.20 8.65 16.03
CA PRO A 31 -27.32 7.76 16.78
C PRO A 31 -25.91 7.78 16.17
N LEU A 32 -24.92 8.09 16.99
CA LEU A 32 -23.51 8.06 16.61
C LEU A 32 -23.11 6.60 16.40
N LEU A 33 -22.46 6.28 15.28
CA LEU A 33 -21.95 4.93 15.04
C LEU A 33 -20.77 4.67 16.01
N THR A 34 -21.06 4.03 17.14
CA THR A 34 -20.08 3.61 18.15
C THR A 34 -19.77 2.12 18.03
N LEU A 35 -18.73 1.66 18.73
CA LEU A 35 -18.40 0.23 18.78
C LEU A 35 -19.55 -0.56 19.40
N LYS A 36 -20.12 -0.05 20.50
CA LYS A 36 -21.29 -0.61 21.16
C LYS A 36 -22.48 -0.78 20.20
N TYR A 37 -22.78 0.23 19.39
CA TYR A 37 -23.83 0.16 18.38
C TYR A 37 -23.58 -0.96 17.36
N CYS A 38 -22.33 -1.11 16.88
CA CYS A 38 -21.97 -2.17 15.94
C CYS A 38 -22.10 -3.56 16.56
N ASN A 39 -21.74 -3.72 17.84
CA ASN A 39 -21.86 -4.98 18.57
C ASN A 39 -23.33 -5.37 18.79
N GLU A 40 -24.19 -4.40 19.13
CA GLU A 40 -25.63 -4.62 19.31
C GLU A 40 -26.32 -5.08 18.02
N HIS A 41 -25.84 -4.63 16.86
CA HIS A 41 -26.37 -4.95 15.53
C HIS A 41 -25.61 -6.09 14.83
N SER A 42 -24.73 -6.79 15.55
CA SER A 42 -23.96 -7.93 15.03
C SER A 42 -24.19 -9.18 15.88
N ARG A 43 -24.15 -10.36 15.26
CA ARG A 43 -24.18 -11.65 15.97
C ARG A 43 -23.17 -12.59 15.35
N LEU A 44 -22.54 -13.41 16.19
CA LEU A 44 -21.52 -14.38 15.78
C LEU A 44 -22.03 -15.81 16.01
N TYR A 45 -21.80 -16.69 15.05
CA TYR A 45 -21.98 -18.13 15.18
C TYR A 45 -20.68 -18.81 14.75
N ARG A 46 -20.08 -19.62 15.63
CA ARG A 46 -18.89 -20.42 15.31
C ARG A 46 -19.31 -21.89 15.23
N ASN A 47 -19.04 -22.53 14.10
CA ASN A 47 -19.27 -23.95 13.92
C ASN A 47 -17.93 -24.68 13.94
N GLU A 48 -17.65 -25.35 15.06
CA GLU A 48 -16.42 -26.14 15.26
C GLU A 48 -16.39 -27.41 14.39
N ALA A 49 -17.54 -27.94 13.98
CA ALA A 49 -17.59 -29.13 13.12
C ALA A 49 -17.30 -28.83 11.64
N GLU A 50 -17.49 -27.58 11.22
CA GLU A 50 -17.30 -27.13 9.83
C GLU A 50 -16.16 -26.12 9.68
N ASN A 51 -15.39 -25.87 10.75
CA ASN A 51 -14.31 -24.90 10.78
C ASN A 51 -14.69 -23.55 10.14
N SER A 52 -15.89 -23.06 10.47
CA SER A 52 -16.44 -21.84 9.89
C SER A 52 -17.01 -20.88 10.93
N THR A 53 -16.88 -19.59 10.65
CA THR A 53 -17.44 -18.50 11.45
C THR A 53 -18.45 -17.75 10.61
N THR A 54 -19.67 -17.60 11.13
CA THR A 54 -20.78 -16.91 10.47
C THR A 54 -21.14 -15.66 11.27
N PHE A 55 -21.12 -14.51 10.61
CA PHE A 55 -21.58 -13.25 11.15
C PHE A 55 -22.95 -12.89 10.58
N TYR A 56 -23.83 -12.39 11.43
CA TYR A 56 -25.12 -11.81 11.06
C TYR A 56 -25.11 -10.34 11.41
N PHE A 57 -25.61 -9.50 10.50
CA PHE A 57 -25.59 -8.06 10.61
C PHE A 57 -26.99 -7.49 10.41
N ASP A 58 -27.34 -6.45 11.17
CA ASP A 58 -28.56 -5.68 10.93
C ASP A 58 -28.23 -4.31 10.32
N TYR A 59 -28.48 -4.19 9.00
CA TYR A 59 -28.23 -2.97 8.25
C TYR A 59 -29.48 -2.09 8.05
N LEU A 60 -30.66 -2.55 8.47
CA LEU A 60 -31.92 -1.86 8.20
C LEU A 60 -32.20 -0.79 9.27
N SER A 61 -32.47 0.45 8.82
CA SER A 61 -32.96 1.51 9.71
C SER A 61 -34.41 1.24 10.14
N GLU A 62 -34.88 1.91 11.21
CA GLU A 62 -36.26 1.81 11.75
C GLU A 62 -37.35 1.93 10.67
N ASN A 63 -37.10 2.71 9.60
CA ASN A 63 -38.01 2.89 8.47
C ASN A 63 -37.92 1.81 7.36
N LYS A 64 -37.16 0.72 7.56
CA LYS A 64 -36.97 -0.46 6.68
C LYS A 64 -36.62 -0.23 5.20
N SER A 65 -36.37 1.02 4.80
CA SER A 65 -36.15 1.44 3.41
C SER A 65 -34.75 2.00 3.14
N VAL A 66 -34.02 2.41 4.18
CA VAL A 66 -32.69 3.04 4.06
C VAL A 66 -31.68 2.27 4.92
N GLU A 67 -30.51 1.98 4.34
CA GLU A 67 -29.40 1.35 5.07
C GLU A 67 -28.84 2.31 6.12
N ILE A 68 -28.50 1.77 7.30
CA ILE A 68 -27.94 2.54 8.40
C ILE A 68 -26.59 3.14 8.02
N LEU A 69 -25.78 2.42 7.23
CA LEU A 69 -24.49 2.92 6.73
C LEU A 69 -24.66 3.70 5.44
N ASN A 70 -24.07 4.89 5.42
CA ASN A 70 -23.97 5.76 4.25
C ASN A 70 -22.55 6.31 4.14
N TRP A 71 -22.18 6.77 2.95
CA TRP A 71 -20.86 7.38 2.70
C TRP A 71 -20.57 8.57 3.63
N ASN A 72 -21.60 9.33 4.03
CA ASN A 72 -21.47 10.42 5.01
C ASN A 72 -20.96 9.90 6.36
N LYS A 73 -21.56 8.83 6.90
CA LYS A 73 -21.12 8.22 8.17
C LYS A 73 -19.72 7.64 8.07
N LEU A 74 -19.38 6.99 6.95
CA LEU A 74 -18.01 6.49 6.71
C LEU A 74 -16.98 7.63 6.64
N ARG A 75 -17.35 8.75 6.01
CA ARG A 75 -16.51 9.95 5.96
C ARG A 75 -16.31 10.55 7.35
N ASP A 76 -17.37 10.63 8.15
CA ASP A 76 -17.30 11.20 9.51
C ASP A 76 -16.42 10.35 10.44
N LEU A 77 -16.55 9.01 10.36
CA LEU A 77 -15.67 8.08 11.10
C LEU A 77 -14.20 8.22 10.70
N LYS A 78 -13.95 8.38 9.40
CA LYS A 78 -12.60 8.61 8.88
C LYS A 78 -12.03 9.96 9.36
N LEU A 79 -12.82 11.03 9.34
CA LEU A 79 -12.41 12.37 9.80
C LEU A 79 -12.16 12.38 11.32
N ALA A 80 -12.98 11.64 12.07
CA ALA A 80 -12.81 11.45 13.52
C ALA A 80 -11.70 10.44 13.87
N ASN A 81 -10.99 9.88 12.88
CA ASN A 81 -9.91 8.90 13.06
C ASN A 81 -10.32 7.64 13.87
N LYS A 82 -11.61 7.28 13.88
CA LYS A 82 -12.17 6.14 14.63
C LYS A 82 -11.95 4.82 13.89
N TRP A 83 -10.69 4.44 13.68
CA TRP A 83 -10.33 3.22 12.93
C TRP A 83 -10.75 1.92 13.63
N GLY A 84 -10.90 1.90 14.96
CA GLY A 84 -11.43 0.75 15.70
C GLY A 84 -12.84 0.36 15.23
N VAL A 85 -13.73 1.35 15.07
CA VAL A 85 -15.09 1.13 14.56
C VAL A 85 -15.07 0.72 13.08
N LEU A 86 -14.17 1.30 12.28
CA LEU A 86 -14.09 1.01 10.85
C LEU A 86 -13.54 -0.39 10.54
N ARG A 87 -12.73 -0.94 11.45
CA ARG A 87 -12.23 -2.33 11.40
C ARG A 87 -13.25 -3.34 11.91
N HIS A 88 -14.37 -2.90 12.48
CA HIS A 88 -15.39 -3.81 12.96
C HIS A 88 -15.98 -4.63 11.78
N PRO A 89 -16.21 -5.95 11.92
CA PRO A 89 -16.71 -6.82 10.85
C PRO A 89 -17.98 -6.30 10.18
N PHE A 90 -18.88 -5.68 10.95
CA PHE A 90 -20.10 -5.01 10.45
C PHE A 90 -19.82 -3.98 9.35
N VAL A 91 -18.81 -3.11 9.56
CA VAL A 91 -18.46 -2.03 8.64
C VAL A 91 -17.61 -2.55 7.49
N LEU A 92 -16.70 -3.50 7.78
CA LEU A 92 -15.89 -4.15 6.76
C LEU A 92 -16.73 -4.94 5.75
N ASN A 93 -17.81 -5.61 6.20
CA ASN A 93 -18.67 -6.38 5.30
C ASN A 93 -19.44 -5.45 4.36
N TYR A 94 -20.00 -4.37 4.89
CA TYR A 94 -20.60 -3.30 4.09
C TYR A 94 -19.59 -2.75 3.05
N LEU A 95 -18.37 -2.46 3.49
CA LEU A 95 -17.31 -1.96 2.60
C LEU A 95 -16.97 -2.98 1.50
N ASN A 96 -16.84 -4.26 1.86
CA ASN A 96 -16.51 -5.33 0.94
C ASN A 96 -17.58 -5.49 -0.15
N GLN A 97 -18.86 -5.46 0.22
CA GLN A 97 -19.95 -5.56 -0.74
C GLN A 97 -19.92 -4.39 -1.73
N LYS A 98 -19.77 -3.15 -1.25
CA LYS A 98 -19.69 -1.98 -2.13
C LYS A 98 -18.42 -1.95 -2.99
N LEU A 99 -17.32 -2.55 -2.53
CA LEU A 99 -16.12 -2.76 -3.35
C LEU A 99 -16.38 -3.73 -4.50
N ILE A 100 -17.07 -4.85 -4.22
CA ILE A 100 -17.44 -5.86 -5.22
C ILE A 100 -18.37 -5.26 -6.27
N ASP A 101 -19.36 -4.47 -5.87
CA ASP A 101 -20.24 -3.72 -6.80
C ASP A 101 -19.44 -2.79 -7.73
N CYS A 102 -18.34 -2.21 -7.23
CA CYS A 102 -17.45 -1.34 -8.01
C CYS A 102 -16.38 -2.11 -8.83
N ALA A 103 -16.27 -3.43 -8.66
CA ALA A 103 -15.18 -4.21 -9.24
C ALA A 103 -15.20 -4.21 -10.76
N LEU A 104 -16.38 -4.23 -11.40
CA LEU A 104 -16.50 -4.20 -12.86
C LEU A 104 -15.92 -2.90 -13.45
N PHE A 105 -16.26 -1.75 -12.86
CA PHE A 105 -15.72 -0.46 -13.28
C PHE A 105 -14.20 -0.41 -13.10
N TYR A 106 -13.69 -0.94 -11.99
CA TYR A 106 -12.26 -1.02 -11.75
C TYR A 106 -11.54 -1.97 -12.72
N THR A 107 -12.12 -3.11 -13.03
CA THR A 107 -11.59 -4.09 -14.00
C THR A 107 -11.51 -3.48 -15.39
N PHE A 108 -12.58 -2.80 -15.84
CA PHE A 108 -12.58 -2.08 -17.11
C PHE A 108 -11.46 -1.02 -17.15
N HIS A 109 -11.23 -0.30 -16.05
CA HIS A 109 -10.16 0.69 -15.98
C HIS A 109 -8.75 0.06 -16.08
N ILE A 110 -8.51 -1.08 -15.42
CA ILE A 110 -7.24 -1.83 -15.54
C ILE A 110 -7.03 -2.28 -16.98
N ILE A 111 -8.05 -2.92 -17.58
CA ILE A 111 -7.96 -3.44 -18.96
C ILE A 111 -7.71 -2.30 -19.94
N ALA A 112 -8.44 -1.19 -19.83
CA ALA A 112 -8.26 -0.03 -20.69
C ALA A 112 -6.83 0.54 -20.61
N PHE A 113 -6.26 0.63 -19.40
CA PHE A 113 -4.89 1.13 -19.22
C PHE A 113 -3.84 0.12 -19.68
N PHE A 114 -4.08 -1.18 -19.51
CA PHE A 114 -3.21 -2.23 -20.02
C PHE A 114 -3.19 -2.24 -21.55
N LEU A 115 -4.36 -2.09 -22.20
CA LEU A 115 -4.45 -1.93 -23.65
C LEU A 115 -3.70 -0.68 -24.14
N PHE A 116 -3.78 0.43 -23.40
CA PHE A 116 -2.99 1.62 -23.69
C PHE A 116 -1.47 1.35 -23.63
N LEU A 117 -1.00 0.62 -22.62
CA LEU A 117 0.41 0.25 -22.49
C LEU A 117 0.86 -0.64 -23.66
N LEU A 118 0.05 -1.62 -24.05
CA LEU A 118 0.34 -2.49 -25.20
C LEU A 118 0.36 -1.70 -26.51
N LEU A 119 -0.59 -0.78 -26.69
CA LEU A 119 -0.64 0.09 -27.86
C LEU A 119 0.60 0.99 -27.94
N LEU A 120 1.03 1.57 -26.82
CA LEU A 120 2.24 2.39 -26.75
C LEU A 120 3.49 1.55 -27.06
N SER A 121 3.61 0.34 -26.49
CA SER A 121 4.70 -0.57 -26.78
C SER A 121 4.73 -0.98 -28.27
N TRP A 122 3.57 -1.29 -28.85
CA TRP A 122 3.46 -1.61 -30.27
C TRP A 122 3.87 -0.44 -31.17
N HIS A 123 3.50 0.79 -30.78
CA HIS A 123 3.92 1.99 -31.51
C HIS A 123 5.43 2.20 -31.46
N ILE A 124 6.08 1.93 -30.31
CA ILE A 124 7.54 2.05 -30.14
C ILE A 124 8.29 1.10 -31.08
N PHE A 125 7.84 -0.14 -31.22
CA PHE A 125 8.53 -1.12 -32.09
C PHE A 125 8.29 -0.88 -33.59
N SER A 126 7.12 -0.35 -33.95
CA SER A 126 6.74 -0.17 -35.35
C SER A 126 5.89 1.10 -35.49
N PRO A 127 6.53 2.26 -35.71
CA PRO A 127 5.81 3.52 -35.89
C PRO A 127 5.07 3.51 -37.22
N ALA A 128 3.79 3.85 -37.19
CA ALA A 128 2.95 4.01 -38.38
C ALA A 128 1.92 5.11 -38.13
N PHE A 129 1.57 5.87 -39.16
CA PHE A 129 0.66 7.02 -39.06
C PHE A 129 -0.70 6.63 -38.45
N PHE A 130 -1.27 5.50 -38.90
CA PHE A 130 -2.52 4.98 -38.34
C PHE A 130 -2.44 4.71 -36.83
N LYS A 131 -1.31 4.14 -36.36
CA LYS A 131 -1.08 3.88 -34.93
C LYS A 131 -0.93 5.19 -34.14
N SER A 132 -0.28 6.21 -34.71
CA SER A 132 -0.18 7.54 -34.10
C SER A 132 -1.56 8.17 -33.87
N CYS A 133 -2.48 8.03 -34.83
CA CYS A 133 -3.85 8.49 -34.68
C CYS A 133 -4.57 7.73 -33.54
N ILE A 134 -4.46 6.41 -33.48
CA ILE A 134 -5.08 5.60 -32.41
C ILE A 134 -4.52 6.00 -31.05
N VAL A 135 -3.20 6.07 -30.89
CA VAL A 135 -2.56 6.47 -29.61
C VAL A 135 -3.04 7.85 -29.20
N THR A 136 -3.10 8.81 -30.12
CA THR A 136 -3.57 10.18 -29.83
C THR A 136 -5.02 10.20 -29.37
N VAL A 137 -5.91 9.45 -30.04
CA VAL A 137 -7.34 9.34 -29.64
C VAL A 137 -7.46 8.73 -28.24
N PHE A 138 -6.71 7.66 -27.96
CA PHE A 138 -6.70 7.03 -26.63
C PHE A 138 -6.18 7.99 -25.55
N VAL A 139 -5.05 8.68 -25.79
CA VAL A 139 -4.49 9.65 -24.84
C VAL A 139 -5.47 10.80 -24.60
N ALA A 140 -6.11 11.32 -25.64
CA ALA A 140 -7.12 12.36 -25.52
C ALA A 140 -8.32 11.90 -24.67
N ALA A 141 -8.85 10.70 -24.91
CA ALA A 141 -9.94 10.13 -24.13
C ALA A 141 -9.57 9.96 -22.65
N PHE A 142 -8.36 9.47 -22.34
CA PHE A 142 -7.87 9.35 -20.97
C PHE A 142 -7.63 10.70 -20.30
N ALA A 143 -7.07 11.67 -21.02
CA ALA A 143 -6.86 13.03 -20.51
C ALA A 143 -8.20 13.69 -20.15
N ILE A 144 -9.21 13.57 -21.03
CA ILE A 144 -10.58 14.05 -20.75
C ILE A 144 -11.16 13.35 -19.52
N SER A 145 -11.00 12.02 -19.40
CA SER A 145 -11.46 11.27 -18.24
C SER A 145 -10.78 11.71 -16.93
N GLN A 146 -9.47 12.01 -16.96
CA GLN A 146 -8.76 12.53 -15.78
C GLN A 146 -9.20 13.95 -15.41
N ILE A 147 -9.42 14.82 -16.40
CA ILE A 147 -9.95 16.17 -16.17
C ILE A 147 -11.36 16.10 -15.58
N LEU A 148 -12.22 15.23 -16.12
CA LEU A 148 -13.55 14.98 -15.58
C LEU A 148 -13.48 14.48 -14.12
N LYS A 149 -12.59 13.52 -13.85
CA LYS A 149 -12.36 13.03 -12.48
C LYS A 149 -11.87 14.14 -11.53
N ALA A 150 -10.98 15.02 -12.00
CA ALA A 150 -10.46 16.13 -11.22
C ALA A 150 -11.54 17.18 -10.93
N THR A 151 -12.36 17.54 -11.93
CA THR A 151 -13.46 18.51 -11.78
C THR A 151 -14.55 17.98 -10.86
N LEU A 152 -14.94 16.70 -10.98
CA LEU A 152 -15.87 16.05 -10.07
C LEU A 152 -15.33 16.05 -8.63
N LYS A 153 -14.06 15.70 -8.45
CA LYS A 153 -13.42 15.69 -7.14
C LYS A 153 -13.32 17.09 -6.53
N ALA A 154 -13.04 18.11 -7.33
CA ALA A 154 -13.00 19.50 -6.88
C ALA A 154 -14.39 20.03 -6.48
N ARG A 155 -15.44 19.63 -7.21
CA ARG A 155 -16.82 20.02 -6.91
C ARG A 155 -17.35 19.36 -5.63
N VAL A 156 -17.03 18.07 -5.42
CA VAL A 156 -17.59 17.27 -4.31
C VAL A 156 -16.74 17.36 -3.04
N SER A 157 -15.42 17.47 -3.16
CA SER A 157 -14.51 17.48 -2.02
C SER A 157 -13.92 18.86 -1.81
N HIS A 158 -14.33 19.53 -0.73
CA HIS A 158 -13.77 20.83 -0.31
C HIS A 158 -12.27 20.74 0.07
N ARG A 159 -11.72 19.54 0.24
CA ARG A 159 -10.28 19.31 0.46
C ARG A 159 -9.74 18.30 -0.54
N ILE A 160 -8.82 18.73 -1.40
CA ILE A 160 -8.09 17.87 -2.32
C ILE A 160 -6.84 17.34 -1.60
N SER A 161 -6.63 16.02 -1.63
CA SER A 161 -5.42 15.42 -1.05
C SER A 161 -4.19 15.79 -1.88
N ALA A 162 -3.08 16.18 -1.24
CA ALA A 162 -1.82 16.47 -1.93
C ALA A 162 -1.35 15.30 -2.82
N TRP A 163 -1.54 14.06 -2.35
CA TRP A 163 -1.24 12.85 -3.12
C TRP A 163 -2.08 12.70 -4.39
N PHE A 164 -3.31 13.23 -4.39
CA PHE A 164 -4.14 13.26 -5.59
C PHE A 164 -3.59 14.26 -6.60
N VAL A 165 -3.13 15.43 -6.16
CA VAL A 165 -2.53 16.44 -7.04
C VAL A 165 -1.24 15.92 -7.68
N VAL A 166 -0.36 15.31 -6.88
CA VAL A 166 0.89 14.71 -7.40
C VAL A 166 0.59 13.63 -8.44
N ALA A 167 -0.35 12.72 -8.15
CA ALA A 167 -0.74 11.67 -9.10
C ALA A 167 -1.39 12.25 -10.37
N PHE A 168 -2.19 13.32 -10.25
CA PHE A 168 -2.80 14.00 -11.39
C PHE A 168 -1.73 14.64 -12.29
N ILE A 169 -0.81 15.41 -11.71
CA ILE A 169 0.29 16.05 -12.45
C ILE A 169 1.15 15.00 -13.15
N PHE A 170 1.47 13.89 -12.47
CA PHE A 170 2.29 12.82 -13.04
C PHE A 170 1.58 12.11 -14.22
N ASN A 171 0.27 11.88 -14.14
CA ASN A 171 -0.52 11.36 -15.27
C ASN A 171 -0.56 12.35 -16.44
N MET A 172 -0.79 13.64 -16.17
CA MET A 172 -0.80 14.66 -17.22
C MET A 172 0.57 14.80 -17.90
N LEU A 173 1.67 14.71 -17.14
CA LEU A 173 3.02 14.71 -17.69
C LEU A 173 3.28 13.48 -18.57
N THR A 174 2.75 12.33 -18.19
CA THR A 174 2.85 11.09 -19.00
C THR A 174 2.08 11.23 -20.32
N TYR A 175 0.89 11.80 -20.29
CA TYR A 175 0.10 12.08 -21.50
C TYR A 175 0.77 13.14 -22.38
N ALA A 176 1.35 14.18 -21.79
CA ALA A 176 2.12 15.17 -22.53
C ALA A 176 3.38 14.55 -23.17
N ALA A 177 4.12 13.71 -22.44
CA ALA A 177 5.31 13.02 -22.95
C ALA A 177 4.97 12.06 -24.10
N THR A 178 3.85 11.33 -24.00
CA THR A 178 3.39 10.42 -25.07
C THR A 178 2.93 11.19 -26.31
N LEU A 179 2.18 12.29 -26.17
CA LEU A 179 1.82 13.15 -27.30
C LEU A 179 3.04 13.79 -27.95
N ALA A 180 3.95 14.31 -27.13
CA ALA A 180 5.20 14.88 -27.61
C ALA A 180 6.00 13.82 -28.39
N TYR A 181 6.11 12.59 -27.89
CA TYR A 181 6.77 11.49 -28.58
C TYR A 181 6.13 11.16 -29.94
N VAL A 182 4.80 11.09 -30.01
CA VAL A 182 4.09 10.74 -31.25
C VAL A 182 4.23 11.83 -32.32
N TRP A 183 4.23 13.10 -31.93
CA TRP A 183 4.14 14.22 -32.88
C TRP A 183 5.46 14.97 -33.12
N LEU A 184 6.41 15.01 -32.18
CA LEU A 184 7.73 15.64 -32.41
C LEU A 184 8.44 15.14 -33.68
N PRO A 185 8.48 13.82 -33.99
CA PRO A 185 9.14 13.34 -35.20
C PRO A 185 8.55 13.95 -36.47
N THR A 186 7.23 14.18 -36.49
CA THR A 186 6.55 14.78 -37.64
C THR A 186 6.79 16.28 -37.75
N VAL A 187 6.81 17.00 -36.62
CA VAL A 187 7.09 18.44 -36.58
C VAL A 187 8.53 18.72 -36.97
N PHE A 188 9.48 17.96 -36.42
CA PHE A 188 10.89 18.11 -36.74
C PHE A 188 11.26 17.64 -38.16
N LYS A 189 10.38 16.99 -38.91
CA LYS A 189 10.63 16.73 -40.34
C LYS A 189 10.62 18.03 -41.15
N TYR A 190 10.00 19.10 -40.64
CA TYR A 190 9.88 20.39 -41.32
C TYR A 190 11.06 21.35 -41.04
N ASP A 191 11.95 21.04 -40.10
CA ASP A 191 13.06 21.90 -39.70
C ASP A 191 14.36 21.09 -39.51
N ASP A 192 15.46 21.56 -40.10
CA ASP A 192 16.78 20.92 -40.10
C ASP A 192 17.72 21.45 -38.98
N TYR A 193 17.22 22.35 -38.13
CA TYR A 193 18.03 22.95 -37.07
C TYR A 193 18.30 21.98 -35.89
N HIS A 194 19.56 21.84 -35.47
CA HIS A 194 20.05 21.02 -34.33
C HIS A 194 19.72 19.51 -34.35
N GLN A 195 20.24 18.78 -35.35
CA GLN A 195 20.06 17.32 -35.49
C GLN A 195 20.47 16.50 -34.24
N GLU A 196 21.52 16.88 -33.52
CA GLU A 196 21.98 16.11 -32.35
C GLU A 196 21.00 16.18 -31.18
N VAL A 197 20.46 17.37 -30.89
CA VAL A 197 19.47 17.58 -29.83
C VAL A 197 18.17 16.85 -30.18
N LYS A 198 17.78 16.88 -31.46
CA LYS A 198 16.63 16.15 -31.99
C LYS A 198 16.78 14.65 -31.78
N HIS A 199 17.96 14.07 -32.07
CA HIS A 199 18.20 12.64 -31.87
C HIS A 199 18.13 12.25 -30.38
N ILE A 200 18.71 13.06 -29.49
CA ILE A 200 18.66 12.81 -28.04
C ILE A 200 17.21 12.85 -27.52
N ILE A 201 16.45 13.89 -27.89
CA ILE A 201 15.06 14.05 -27.45
C ILE A 201 14.19 12.91 -28.00
N LEU A 202 14.33 12.57 -29.28
CA LEU A 202 13.56 11.50 -29.93
C LEU A 202 13.84 10.12 -29.33
N TRP A 203 15.06 9.88 -28.84
CA TRP A 203 15.43 8.60 -28.23
C TRP A 203 15.03 8.51 -26.76
N PHE A 204 15.18 9.60 -26.01
CA PHE A 204 14.90 9.65 -24.58
C PHE A 204 13.39 9.70 -24.26
N LEU A 205 12.63 10.45 -25.06
CA LEU A 205 11.21 10.70 -24.81
C LEU A 205 10.33 9.42 -24.83
N PRO A 206 10.48 8.46 -25.76
CA PRO A 206 9.76 7.19 -25.69
C PRO A 206 10.11 6.36 -24.45
N ILE A 207 11.37 6.38 -24.00
CA ILE A 207 11.81 5.67 -22.77
C ILE A 207 11.10 6.26 -21.55
N VAL A 208 11.07 7.60 -21.43
CA VAL A 208 10.34 8.27 -20.34
C VAL A 208 8.84 7.99 -20.44
N ALA A 209 8.26 8.03 -21.64
CA ALA A 209 6.84 7.77 -21.86
C ALA A 209 6.43 6.34 -21.45
N ILE A 210 7.18 5.31 -21.83
CA ILE A 210 6.84 3.92 -21.48
C ILE A 210 7.03 3.62 -19.99
N ILE A 211 8.12 4.11 -19.39
CA ILE A 211 8.39 3.92 -17.95
C ILE A 211 7.34 4.67 -17.12
N SER A 212 7.02 5.92 -17.47
CA SER A 212 6.00 6.69 -16.76
C SER A 212 4.59 6.09 -16.92
N ALA A 213 4.25 5.56 -18.10
CA ALA A 213 3.02 4.80 -18.31
C ALA A 213 2.97 3.54 -17.42
N TRP A 214 4.07 2.78 -17.32
CA TRP A 214 4.16 1.63 -16.44
C TRP A 214 3.98 1.98 -14.96
N ILE A 215 4.63 3.05 -14.48
CA ILE A 215 4.48 3.53 -13.09
C ILE A 215 3.02 3.93 -12.82
N ASN A 216 2.35 4.59 -13.76
CA ASN A 216 0.92 4.90 -13.64
C ASN A 216 0.05 3.65 -13.58
N PHE A 217 0.40 2.61 -14.34
CA PHE A 217 -0.29 1.33 -14.26
C PHE A 217 -0.16 0.68 -12.87
N LEU A 218 1.07 0.68 -12.30
CA LEU A 218 1.29 0.21 -10.93
C LEU A 218 0.47 1.04 -9.92
N TYR A 219 0.36 2.36 -10.11
CA TYR A 219 -0.48 3.20 -9.26
C TYR A 219 -1.96 2.78 -9.28
N ILE A 220 -2.48 2.37 -10.46
CA ILE A 220 -3.85 1.86 -10.59
C ILE A 220 -3.98 0.50 -9.88
N LEU A 221 -3.02 -0.40 -10.07
CA LEU A 221 -2.99 -1.75 -9.45
C LEU A 221 -2.89 -1.71 -7.92
N ARG A 222 -2.52 -0.58 -7.33
CA ARG A 222 -2.39 -0.40 -5.88
C ARG A 222 -3.66 -0.71 -5.06
N LYS A 223 -4.84 -0.71 -5.67
CA LYS A 223 -6.10 -1.05 -4.98
C LYS A 223 -6.40 -2.56 -4.97
N SER A 224 -5.71 -3.31 -5.83
CA SER A 224 -5.84 -4.76 -5.96
C SER A 224 -5.09 -5.49 -4.82
N PRO A 225 -5.18 -6.83 -4.68
CA PRO A 225 -4.36 -7.57 -3.71
C PRO A 225 -2.86 -7.33 -3.90
N PHE A 226 -2.41 -7.04 -5.13
CA PHE A 226 -1.01 -6.68 -5.41
C PHE A 226 -0.59 -5.34 -4.79
N GLY A 227 -1.55 -4.54 -4.33
CA GLY A 227 -1.32 -3.26 -3.68
C GLY A 227 -0.41 -3.34 -2.46
N ILE A 228 -0.47 -4.44 -1.70
CA ILE A 228 0.41 -4.68 -0.55
C ILE A 228 1.87 -4.62 -1.03
N TYR A 229 2.24 -5.39 -2.04
CA TYR A 229 3.59 -5.41 -2.60
C TYR A 229 4.02 -4.06 -3.17
N ILE A 230 3.11 -3.33 -3.83
CA ILE A 230 3.42 -1.98 -4.35
C ILE A 230 3.75 -1.00 -3.21
N PHE A 231 3.01 -1.05 -2.09
CA PHE A 231 3.33 -0.24 -0.92
C PHE A 231 4.63 -0.67 -0.24
N MET A 232 4.87 -1.98 -0.15
CA MET A 232 6.13 -2.51 0.40
C MET A 232 7.31 -2.00 -0.43
N MET A 233 7.26 -2.16 -1.76
CA MET A 233 8.27 -1.66 -2.70
C MET A 233 8.46 -0.14 -2.58
N THR A 234 7.38 0.64 -2.48
CA THR A 234 7.47 2.10 -2.33
C THR A 234 8.17 2.50 -1.03
N ARG A 235 7.91 1.80 0.07
CA ARG A 235 8.60 2.05 1.36
C ARG A 235 10.05 1.58 1.32
N ILE A 236 10.34 0.44 0.68
CA ILE A 236 11.72 -0.02 0.45
C ILE A 236 12.48 1.01 -0.39
N LEU A 237 11.89 1.51 -1.48
CA LEU A 237 12.50 2.55 -2.33
C LEU A 237 12.75 3.84 -1.55
N LYS A 238 11.80 4.24 -0.69
CA LYS A 238 12.01 5.40 0.20
C LYS A 238 13.16 5.16 1.18
N SER A 239 13.22 3.98 1.80
CA SER A 239 14.30 3.60 2.71
C SER A 239 15.65 3.62 1.99
N PHE A 240 15.72 2.96 0.83
CA PHE A 240 16.88 2.98 -0.06
C PHE A 240 17.30 4.41 -0.40
N GLY A 241 16.37 5.32 -0.70
CA GLY A 241 16.68 6.72 -0.96
C GLY A 241 17.36 7.45 0.20
N HIS A 242 17.08 7.09 1.45
CA HIS A 242 17.78 7.66 2.62
C HIS A 242 19.23 7.17 2.68
N VAL A 243 19.45 5.88 2.43
CA VAL A 243 20.80 5.31 2.46
C VAL A 243 21.61 5.70 1.22
N ALA A 244 20.95 5.85 0.07
CA ALA A 244 21.54 6.33 -1.17
C ALA A 244 22.18 7.72 -1.04
N ALA A 245 21.75 8.54 -0.07
CA ALA A 245 22.38 9.82 0.22
C ALA A 245 23.84 9.68 0.69
N ILE A 246 24.18 8.58 1.37
CA ILE A 246 25.56 8.24 1.75
C ILE A 246 26.26 7.55 0.57
N TRP A 247 25.55 6.66 -0.11
CA TRP A 247 26.15 5.79 -1.14
C TRP A 247 26.48 6.49 -2.45
N ILE A 248 25.65 7.41 -2.93
CA ILE A 248 25.88 8.11 -4.20
C ILE A 248 27.20 8.90 -4.14
N PRO A 249 27.50 9.70 -3.10
CA PRO A 249 28.80 10.35 -2.94
C PRO A 249 29.97 9.35 -2.88
N THR A 250 29.83 8.24 -2.16
CA THR A 250 30.85 7.19 -2.09
C THR A 250 31.14 6.60 -3.47
N LEU A 251 30.10 6.29 -4.24
CA LEU A 251 30.21 5.76 -5.61
C LEU A 251 30.90 6.77 -6.53
N ILE A 252 30.51 8.05 -6.47
CA ILE A 252 31.15 9.13 -7.24
C ILE A 252 32.64 9.26 -6.88
N ALA A 253 33.00 9.19 -5.59
CA ALA A 253 34.39 9.28 -5.14
C ALA A 253 35.25 8.14 -5.68
N PHE A 254 34.75 6.89 -5.61
CA PHE A 254 35.46 5.73 -6.19
C PHE A 254 35.52 5.79 -7.71
N SER A 255 34.46 6.27 -8.37
CA SER A 255 34.46 6.46 -9.83
C SER A 255 35.55 7.43 -10.28
N PHE A 256 35.78 8.52 -9.53
CA PHE A 256 36.90 9.43 -9.79
C PHE A 256 38.27 8.83 -9.45
N ALA A 257 38.38 8.06 -8.37
CA ALA A 257 39.63 7.38 -8.01
C ALA A 257 40.06 6.36 -9.09
N PHE A 258 39.11 5.55 -9.57
CA PHE A 258 39.30 4.64 -10.70
C PHE A 258 39.64 5.40 -11.99
N HIS A 259 38.93 6.49 -12.28
CA HIS A 259 39.23 7.31 -13.44
C HIS A 259 40.66 7.89 -13.40
N LEU A 260 41.13 8.33 -12.23
CA LEU A 260 42.49 8.88 -12.07
C LEU A 260 43.55 7.82 -12.30
N ILE A 261 43.45 6.67 -11.63
CA ILE A 261 44.46 5.60 -11.73
C ILE A 261 44.54 5.06 -13.15
N MET A 262 43.41 4.91 -13.81
CA MET A 262 43.40 4.34 -15.15
C MET A 262 43.70 5.34 -16.27
N LYS A 263 43.77 6.64 -15.96
CA LYS A 263 44.23 7.66 -16.93
C LYS A 263 45.70 7.47 -17.29
N ASP A 264 46.51 7.01 -16.34
CA ASP A 264 47.96 6.95 -16.46
C ASP A 264 48.48 5.55 -16.88
N THR A 265 47.61 4.55 -16.99
CA THR A 265 47.99 3.15 -17.26
C THR A 265 47.88 2.73 -18.72
N GLY A 266 47.43 3.61 -19.61
CA GLY A 266 47.32 3.35 -21.07
C GLY A 266 46.20 2.37 -21.47
N ILE A 267 45.62 1.65 -20.50
CA ILE A 267 44.42 0.83 -20.65
C ILE A 267 43.23 1.78 -20.61
N LYS A 268 42.58 1.99 -21.76
CA LYS A 268 41.43 2.90 -21.88
C LYS A 268 40.21 2.27 -21.22
N PRO A 269 39.82 2.65 -20.00
CA PRO A 269 38.71 1.96 -19.31
C PRO A 269 37.35 2.43 -19.83
N TRP A 270 37.40 3.60 -20.45
CA TRP A 270 36.30 4.45 -20.87
C TRP A 270 36.56 4.79 -22.34
N SER A 271 36.43 3.82 -23.23
CA SER A 271 36.56 4.01 -24.68
C SER A 271 35.73 5.23 -25.13
N GLY A 272 36.39 6.32 -25.52
CA GLY A 272 35.76 7.52 -26.07
C GLY A 272 36.27 8.86 -25.55
N ILE A 273 37.16 8.91 -24.56
CA ILE A 273 37.66 10.17 -24.00
C ILE A 273 38.68 10.84 -24.93
N ASP A 274 39.54 10.07 -25.58
CA ASP A 274 40.68 10.60 -26.34
C ASP A 274 40.30 11.12 -27.73
N GLN A 275 39.14 10.73 -28.26
CA GLN A 275 38.61 11.22 -29.53
C GLN A 275 37.75 12.49 -29.37
N ALA A 276 37.49 12.92 -28.13
CA ALA A 276 36.63 14.05 -27.81
C ALA A 276 37.41 15.32 -27.40
N THR A 277 38.74 15.31 -27.42
CA THR A 277 39.58 16.29 -26.71
C THR A 277 40.08 17.48 -27.54
N ALA A 278 39.21 18.07 -28.35
CA ALA A 278 39.40 19.46 -28.79
C ALA A 278 38.08 20.26 -28.87
N ASN A 279 36.99 19.64 -29.34
CA ASN A 279 35.69 20.31 -29.59
C ASN A 279 34.49 19.68 -28.85
N ALA A 280 34.69 18.99 -27.72
CA ALA A 280 33.58 18.38 -26.98
C ALA A 280 32.73 19.40 -26.22
N THR A 281 31.41 19.36 -26.44
CA THR A 281 30.43 20.14 -25.69
C THR A 281 30.36 19.69 -24.22
N MET A 282 29.87 20.56 -23.34
CA MET A 282 29.65 20.24 -21.91
C MET A 282 28.84 18.94 -21.72
N ILE A 283 27.90 18.66 -22.62
CA ILE A 283 27.05 17.46 -22.59
C ILE A 283 27.86 16.19 -22.78
N THR A 284 28.80 16.18 -23.73
CA THR A 284 29.67 15.02 -23.99
C THR A 284 30.55 14.71 -22.76
N LYS A 285 31.07 15.74 -22.08
CA LYS A 285 31.85 15.58 -20.84
C LYS A 285 31.00 14.99 -19.70
N LEU A 286 29.75 15.45 -19.54
CA LEU A 286 28.84 14.92 -18.54
C LEU A 286 28.49 13.44 -18.80
N LEU A 287 28.25 13.07 -20.06
CA LEU A 287 27.97 11.68 -20.44
C LEU A 287 29.14 10.73 -20.16
N VAL A 288 30.39 11.20 -20.33
CA VAL A 288 31.58 10.43 -19.97
C VAL A 288 31.64 10.18 -18.46
N ILE A 289 31.38 11.19 -17.64
CA ILE A 289 31.32 11.05 -16.17
C ILE A 289 30.20 10.09 -15.76
N LEU A 290 29.02 10.21 -16.37
CA LEU A 290 27.90 9.30 -16.11
C LEU A 290 28.22 7.85 -16.49
N ARG A 291 28.96 7.62 -17.59
CA ARG A 291 29.44 6.27 -17.96
C ARG A 291 30.41 5.70 -16.93
N ALA A 292 31.34 6.53 -16.42
CA ALA A 292 32.26 6.12 -15.36
C ALA A 292 31.51 5.72 -14.08
N VAL A 293 30.56 6.54 -13.65
CA VAL A 293 29.68 6.27 -12.51
C VAL A 293 28.86 5.00 -12.75
N THR A 294 28.34 4.79 -13.95
CA THR A 294 27.51 3.61 -14.29
C THR A 294 28.30 2.31 -14.19
N LYS A 295 29.53 2.23 -14.74
CA LYS A 295 30.36 1.02 -14.58
C LYS A 295 30.85 0.83 -13.14
N THR A 296 31.16 1.89 -12.40
CA THR A 296 31.44 1.75 -10.95
C THR A 296 30.21 1.20 -10.22
N SER A 297 29.00 1.54 -10.66
CA SER A 297 27.75 0.96 -10.15
C SER A 297 27.54 -0.50 -10.55
N THR A 298 27.96 -0.95 -11.74
CA THR A 298 27.88 -2.37 -12.12
C THR A 298 28.88 -3.23 -11.35
N MET A 299 30.08 -2.69 -11.13
CA MET A 299 31.10 -3.30 -10.27
C MET A 299 30.56 -3.55 -8.85
N MET A 300 29.77 -2.62 -8.31
CA MET A 300 29.11 -2.75 -7.00
C MET A 300 28.09 -3.90 -6.91
N ILE A 301 27.48 -4.31 -8.02
CA ILE A 301 26.54 -5.46 -8.04
C ILE A 301 27.31 -6.80 -7.96
N GLY A 302 28.64 -6.76 -8.13
CA GLY A 302 29.51 -7.93 -8.16
C GLY A 302 29.95 -8.31 -9.58
N GLU A 303 29.56 -7.53 -10.61
CA GLU A 303 30.10 -7.66 -11.97
C GLU A 303 31.45 -6.93 -12.05
N VAL A 304 32.46 -7.53 -11.44
CA VAL A 304 33.82 -7.00 -11.42
C VAL A 304 34.56 -7.50 -12.67
N ASP A 305 34.46 -6.77 -13.77
CA ASP A 305 35.35 -6.95 -14.92
C ASP A 305 36.72 -6.32 -14.62
N ALA A 306 37.43 -6.89 -13.64
CA ALA A 306 38.72 -6.40 -13.17
C ALA A 306 39.90 -6.95 -13.96
N ASN A 307 39.69 -7.78 -14.98
CA ASN A 307 40.79 -8.34 -15.77
C ASN A 307 41.65 -7.22 -16.35
N ASP A 308 41.01 -6.23 -16.97
CA ASP A 308 41.68 -5.04 -17.52
C ASP A 308 42.37 -4.17 -16.44
N ILE A 309 41.89 -4.20 -15.19
CA ILE A 309 42.44 -3.39 -14.09
C ILE A 309 43.63 -4.11 -13.43
N LEU A 310 43.54 -5.43 -13.27
CA LEU A 310 44.53 -6.28 -12.61
C LEU A 310 45.71 -6.60 -13.54
N ASP A 311 45.49 -6.63 -14.86
CA ASP A 311 46.53 -6.86 -15.86
C ASP A 311 47.58 -5.71 -15.94
N THR A 312 47.30 -4.59 -15.27
CA THR A 312 48.21 -3.45 -15.17
C THR A 312 49.50 -3.75 -14.38
N ASN A 313 49.58 -4.88 -13.66
CA ASN A 313 50.73 -5.26 -12.80
C ASN A 313 51.15 -4.19 -11.75
N GLN A 314 50.28 -3.23 -11.45
CA GLN A 314 50.52 -2.19 -10.46
C GLN A 314 49.79 -2.53 -9.16
N TRP A 315 50.45 -2.30 -8.02
CA TRP A 315 49.89 -2.60 -6.70
C TRP A 315 48.78 -1.63 -6.27
N ILE A 316 48.80 -0.38 -6.75
CA ILE A 316 47.84 0.67 -6.39
C ILE A 316 46.41 0.35 -6.89
N PRO A 317 46.18 0.01 -8.19
CA PRO A 317 44.87 -0.41 -8.67
C PRO A 317 44.31 -1.64 -7.92
N SER A 318 45.16 -2.65 -7.65
CA SER A 318 44.74 -3.87 -6.97
C SER A 318 44.29 -3.62 -5.53
N ILE A 319 44.98 -2.75 -4.79
CA ILE A 319 44.54 -2.33 -3.44
C ILE A 319 43.24 -1.53 -3.53
N LEU A 320 43.10 -0.63 -4.50
CA LEU A 320 41.89 0.18 -4.65
C LEU A 320 40.66 -0.71 -4.95
N VAL A 321 40.78 -1.67 -5.86
CA VAL A 321 39.72 -2.65 -6.17
C VAL A 321 39.36 -3.47 -4.94
N LEU A 322 40.35 -3.95 -4.18
CA LEU A 322 40.10 -4.72 -2.96
C LEU A 322 39.38 -3.89 -1.88
N VAL A 323 39.81 -2.66 -1.64
CA VAL A 323 39.15 -1.75 -0.70
C VAL A 323 37.73 -1.41 -1.16
N PHE A 324 37.55 -1.18 -2.46
CA PHE A 324 36.23 -0.95 -3.07
C PHE A 324 35.31 -2.15 -2.87
N GLU A 325 35.78 -3.37 -3.11
CA GLU A 325 35.01 -4.61 -2.96
C GLU A 325 34.55 -4.80 -1.50
N ILE A 326 35.48 -4.64 -0.55
CA ILE A 326 35.16 -4.76 0.88
C ILE A 326 34.12 -3.73 1.30
N ILE A 327 34.30 -2.47 0.92
CA ILE A 327 33.37 -1.41 1.31
C ILE A 327 32.02 -1.60 0.61
N THR A 328 32.00 -1.72 -0.72
CA THR A 328 30.77 -1.62 -1.50
C THR A 328 30.01 -2.94 -1.62
N VAL A 329 30.70 -4.04 -1.90
CA VAL A 329 30.06 -5.35 -2.07
C VAL A 329 29.82 -6.02 -0.71
N ILE A 330 30.80 -5.98 0.21
CA ILE A 330 30.66 -6.70 1.49
C ILE A 330 29.91 -5.86 2.53
N LEU A 331 30.29 -4.60 2.76
CA LEU A 331 29.65 -3.79 3.82
C LEU A 331 28.33 -3.17 3.34
N LEU A 332 28.32 -2.50 2.19
CA LEU A 332 27.13 -1.76 1.76
C LEU A 332 26.00 -2.68 1.26
N MET A 333 26.28 -3.74 0.50
CA MET A 333 25.23 -4.67 0.04
C MET A 333 24.52 -5.36 1.21
N ASN A 334 25.28 -5.86 2.19
CA ASN A 334 24.73 -6.52 3.38
C ASN A 334 23.97 -5.54 4.28
N LEU A 335 24.39 -4.27 4.32
CA LEU A 335 23.62 -3.22 4.97
C LEU A 335 22.27 -3.00 4.28
N MET A 336 22.20 -2.98 2.94
CA MET A 336 20.89 -2.82 2.26
C MET A 336 19.96 -3.99 2.54
N VAL A 337 20.49 -5.22 2.47
CA VAL A 337 19.70 -6.42 2.68
C VAL A 337 19.18 -6.48 4.12
N SER A 338 20.01 -6.18 5.11
CA SER A 338 19.59 -6.15 6.52
C SER A 338 18.51 -5.09 6.80
N LEU A 339 18.59 -3.90 6.17
CA LEU A 339 17.54 -2.87 6.26
C LEU A 339 16.23 -3.28 5.58
N ALA A 340 16.31 -4.04 4.49
CA ALA A 340 15.13 -4.54 3.79
C ALA A 340 14.46 -5.71 4.55
N VAL A 341 15.26 -6.60 5.13
CA VAL A 341 14.80 -7.83 5.81
C VAL A 341 14.34 -7.56 7.25
N GLY A 342 14.97 -6.64 7.97
CA GLY A 342 14.67 -6.36 9.37
C GLY A 342 13.21 -5.94 9.64
N ASP A 343 12.52 -5.42 8.63
CA ASP A 343 11.22 -4.74 8.77
C ASP A 343 10.05 -5.45 8.04
N VAL A 344 10.23 -6.65 7.46
CA VAL A 344 9.25 -7.21 6.49
C VAL A 344 7.84 -7.38 7.09
N THR A 345 7.72 -7.83 8.34
CA THR A 345 6.43 -8.04 9.00
C THR A 345 5.72 -6.71 9.28
N ASP A 346 6.43 -5.74 9.85
CA ASP A 346 5.90 -4.40 10.11
C ASP A 346 5.57 -3.66 8.82
N LEU A 347 6.37 -3.90 7.78
CA LEU A 347 6.17 -3.40 6.43
C LEU A 347 4.87 -3.95 5.83
N LYS A 348 4.61 -5.25 5.97
CA LYS A 348 3.38 -5.91 5.53
C LYS A 348 2.18 -5.37 6.29
N ASN A 349 2.22 -5.31 7.63
CA ASN A 349 1.11 -4.83 8.46
C ASN A 349 0.76 -3.35 8.14
N THR A 350 1.78 -2.50 8.04
CA THR A 350 1.61 -1.09 7.65
C THR A 350 1.04 -0.95 6.23
N ALA A 351 1.43 -1.83 5.30
CA ALA A 351 0.92 -1.84 3.93
C ALA A 351 -0.54 -2.29 3.88
N SER A 352 -0.93 -3.34 4.61
CA SER A 352 -2.32 -3.79 4.76
C SER A 352 -3.22 -2.70 5.34
N ASP A 353 -2.71 -1.95 6.31
CA ASP A 353 -3.41 -0.80 6.88
C ASP A 353 -3.61 0.30 5.83
N LYS A 354 -2.54 0.72 5.15
CA LYS A 354 -2.63 1.74 4.09
C LYS A 354 -3.59 1.30 2.97
N LEU A 355 -3.57 0.02 2.61
CA LEU A 355 -4.48 -0.55 1.63
C LEU A 355 -5.93 -0.42 2.08
N LEU A 356 -6.26 -0.76 3.32
CA LEU A 356 -7.60 -0.60 3.88
C LEU A 356 -8.06 0.85 3.81
N LYS A 357 -7.20 1.82 4.23
CA LYS A 357 -7.52 3.25 4.14
C LYS A 357 -7.86 3.67 2.72
N ILE A 358 -7.16 3.13 1.72
CA ILE A 358 -7.36 3.44 0.31
C ILE A 358 -8.63 2.79 -0.24
N LYS A 359 -8.94 1.56 0.16
CA LYS A 359 -10.19 0.89 -0.19
C LYS A 359 -11.41 1.62 0.38
N VAL A 360 -11.36 2.04 1.65
CA VAL A 360 -12.38 2.91 2.27
C VAL A 360 -12.56 4.20 1.49
N ASN A 361 -11.46 4.89 1.18
CA ASN A 361 -11.53 6.13 0.40
C ASN A 361 -12.15 5.91 -0.97
N PHE A 362 -11.81 4.80 -1.62
CA PHE A 362 -12.37 4.47 -2.91
C PHE A 362 -13.87 4.21 -2.86
N VAL A 363 -14.37 3.50 -1.84
CA VAL A 363 -15.83 3.31 -1.67
C VAL A 363 -16.53 4.63 -1.37
N ILE A 364 -15.98 5.48 -0.50
CA ILE A 364 -16.55 6.80 -0.22
C ILE A 364 -16.64 7.61 -1.52
N GLU A 365 -15.55 7.66 -2.31
CA GLU A 365 -15.52 8.37 -3.60
C GLU A 365 -16.51 7.76 -4.61
N ALA A 366 -16.63 6.43 -4.67
CA ALA A 366 -17.53 5.74 -5.59
C ALA A 366 -19.00 5.98 -5.23
N LEU A 367 -19.36 5.90 -3.94
CA LEU A 367 -20.71 6.16 -3.46
C LEU A 367 -21.12 7.63 -3.68
N GLN A 368 -20.22 8.57 -3.39
CA GLN A 368 -20.44 10.00 -3.69
C GLN A 368 -20.69 10.24 -5.18
N LEU A 369 -19.88 9.61 -6.04
CA LEU A 369 -20.04 9.74 -7.48
C LEU A 369 -21.37 9.12 -7.94
N SER A 370 -21.76 7.97 -7.39
CA SER A 370 -23.05 7.36 -7.72
C SER A 370 -24.26 8.22 -7.34
N GLU A 371 -24.17 8.99 -6.25
CA GLU A 371 -25.23 9.93 -5.84
C GLU A 371 -25.41 11.07 -6.85
N GLN A 372 -24.30 11.59 -7.40
CA GLN A 372 -24.36 12.66 -8.39
C GLN A 372 -24.84 12.21 -9.78
N PHE A 373 -24.62 10.94 -10.12
CA PHE A 373 -25.02 10.37 -11.40
C PHE A 373 -26.34 9.58 -11.32
N GLU A 374 -27.09 9.71 -10.21
CA GLU A 374 -28.33 8.97 -9.93
C GLU A 374 -28.22 7.47 -10.23
N ARG A 375 -27.02 6.90 -10.00
CA ARG A 375 -26.77 5.48 -10.25
C ARG A 375 -27.15 4.66 -9.01
N ASN A 376 -27.80 3.53 -9.25
CA ASN A 376 -28.37 2.59 -8.28
C ASN A 376 -27.40 1.92 -7.27
N LEU A 377 -26.15 2.36 -7.11
CA LEU A 377 -25.23 1.78 -6.11
C LEU A 377 -25.73 1.92 -4.65
N HIS A 378 -26.57 2.93 -4.39
CA HIS A 378 -27.23 3.10 -3.09
C HIS A 378 -28.46 2.19 -2.89
N THR A 379 -28.97 1.58 -3.96
CA THR A 379 -30.21 0.78 -3.91
C THR A 379 -29.96 -0.72 -3.76
N THR A 380 -28.73 -1.18 -4.00
CA THR A 380 -28.35 -2.57 -3.76
C THR A 380 -28.23 -2.81 -2.26
N LYS A 381 -29.18 -3.59 -1.71
CA LYS A 381 -29.16 -3.98 -0.30
C LYS A 381 -27.91 -4.83 -0.01
N THR A 382 -27.19 -4.52 1.05
CA THR A 382 -26.04 -5.30 1.50
C THR A 382 -26.48 -6.64 2.06
N GLU A 383 -25.76 -7.69 1.66
CA GLU A 383 -25.91 -9.03 2.19
C GLU A 383 -25.53 -9.04 3.67
N ASN A 384 -26.41 -9.63 4.49
CA ASN A 384 -26.39 -9.46 5.93
C ASN A 384 -25.79 -10.64 6.68
N ILE A 385 -25.50 -11.74 5.97
CA ILE A 385 -24.73 -12.87 6.48
C ILE A 385 -23.35 -12.87 5.81
N LEU A 386 -22.31 -13.06 6.60
CA LEU A 386 -20.94 -13.32 6.15
C LEU A 386 -20.47 -14.64 6.75
N VAL A 387 -20.14 -15.62 5.91
CA VAL A 387 -19.55 -16.89 6.33
C VAL A 387 -18.09 -16.90 5.91
N ILE A 388 -17.19 -17.21 6.86
CA ILE A 388 -15.75 -17.30 6.66
C ILE A 388 -15.29 -18.69 7.06
N GLN A 389 -14.62 -19.37 6.16
CA GLN A 389 -13.99 -20.67 6.36
C GLN A 389 -12.53 -20.47 6.81
N GLU A 390 -11.96 -21.45 7.53
CA GLU A 390 -10.56 -21.39 8.00
C GLU A 390 -9.52 -21.32 6.87
N ASP A 391 -9.88 -21.72 5.66
CA ASP A 391 -9.04 -21.61 4.45
C ASP A 391 -8.98 -20.18 3.88
N GLY A 392 -9.71 -19.23 4.47
CA GLY A 392 -9.79 -17.84 4.04
C GLY A 392 -10.86 -17.57 2.97
N HIS A 393 -11.58 -18.60 2.51
CA HIS A 393 -12.72 -18.40 1.63
C HIS A 393 -13.90 -17.83 2.41
N TYR A 394 -14.61 -16.89 1.77
CA TYR A 394 -15.80 -16.28 2.34
C TYR A 394 -16.88 -16.07 1.30
N PHE A 395 -18.12 -16.17 1.76
CA PHE A 395 -19.29 -15.80 0.97
C PHE A 395 -20.29 -15.04 1.82
N THR A 396 -21.10 -14.27 1.13
CA THR A 396 -22.10 -13.38 1.71
C THR A 396 -23.46 -13.76 1.14
N THR A 397 -24.51 -13.63 1.96
CA THR A 397 -25.87 -13.97 1.56
C THR A 397 -26.91 -13.20 2.39
N THR A 398 -28.17 -13.24 1.97
CA THR A 398 -29.29 -12.59 2.65
C THR A 398 -30.18 -13.59 3.39
N ASP A 399 -30.43 -13.36 4.68
CA ASP A 399 -31.43 -14.09 5.49
C ASP A 399 -32.04 -13.15 6.55
N ALA A 400 -33.04 -13.60 7.30
CA ALA A 400 -33.61 -12.83 8.40
C ALA A 400 -32.60 -12.67 9.56
N PHE A 401 -32.44 -11.43 10.07
CA PHE A 401 -31.67 -11.18 11.29
C PHE A 401 -32.27 -11.97 12.47
N PRO A 402 -31.46 -12.69 13.25
CA PRO A 402 -31.96 -13.54 14.32
C PRO A 402 -32.65 -12.71 15.41
N SER A 403 -33.95 -12.96 15.60
CA SER A 403 -34.81 -12.30 16.59
C SER A 403 -34.74 -12.92 17.99
N GLY A 404 -33.85 -13.90 18.20
CA GLY A 404 -33.65 -14.51 19.51
C GLY A 404 -32.93 -13.56 20.45
N GLU A 405 -33.36 -13.50 21.71
CA GLU A 405 -32.61 -12.81 22.76
C GLU A 405 -31.16 -13.31 22.74
N PRO A 406 -30.16 -12.42 22.68
CA PRO A 406 -28.79 -12.82 22.92
C PRO A 406 -28.76 -13.35 24.35
N ARG A 407 -28.66 -14.68 24.52
CA ARG A 407 -28.08 -15.16 25.77
C ARG A 407 -26.65 -14.66 25.73
N GLU A 408 -26.32 -13.70 26.59
CA GLU A 408 -24.95 -13.56 27.05
C GLU A 408 -24.50 -14.98 27.33
N LEU A 409 -23.57 -15.49 26.51
CA LEU A 409 -22.88 -16.72 26.85
C LEU A 409 -22.32 -16.38 28.22
N SER A 410 -22.91 -16.95 29.28
CA SER A 410 -22.52 -16.74 30.67
C SER A 410 -21.02 -16.63 30.63
N SER A 411 -20.50 -15.41 30.83
CA SER A 411 -19.08 -15.15 30.82
C SER A 411 -18.52 -16.21 31.75
N ALA A 412 -17.79 -17.18 31.20
CA ALA A 412 -17.32 -18.27 32.01
C ALA A 412 -16.29 -17.62 32.92
N ALA A 413 -16.73 -17.26 34.12
CA ALA A 413 -15.91 -16.64 35.13
C ALA A 413 -15.15 -17.80 35.76
N TYR A 414 -13.96 -18.07 35.21
CA TYR A 414 -13.06 -19.02 35.82
C TYR A 414 -12.43 -18.31 37.00
N GLN A 415 -12.88 -18.65 38.20
CA GLN A 415 -12.23 -18.21 39.42
C GLN A 415 -11.03 -19.11 39.68
N LEU A 416 -9.83 -18.62 39.35
CA LEU A 416 -8.59 -19.32 39.66
C LEU A 416 -8.15 -18.92 41.07
N SER A 417 -8.49 -19.78 42.02
CA SER A 417 -8.09 -19.69 43.42
C SER A 417 -6.74 -20.39 43.61
N LEU A 418 -5.72 -19.62 43.96
CA LEU A 418 -4.42 -20.17 44.32
C LEU A 418 -4.42 -20.62 45.79
N ALA A 419 -4.55 -21.94 45.99
CA ALA A 419 -4.47 -22.56 47.31
C ALA A 419 -3.04 -22.54 47.86
N GLU A 420 -2.92 -22.14 49.14
CA GLU A 420 -1.83 -22.11 50.14
C GLU A 420 -0.34 -21.97 49.75
N GLN A 421 0.11 -22.41 48.58
CA GLN A 421 1.49 -22.29 48.14
C GLN A 421 1.76 -20.92 47.49
N PRO A 422 2.76 -20.16 47.98
CA PRO A 422 3.13 -18.87 47.39
C PRO A 422 3.73 -19.01 45.99
N ILE A 423 3.26 -18.24 45.01
CA ILE A 423 3.98 -18.04 43.75
C ILE A 423 5.08 -17.02 43.99
N GLN A 424 6.33 -17.39 43.66
CA GLN A 424 7.45 -16.45 43.60
C GLN A 424 7.62 -15.93 42.17
N LEU A 425 7.38 -14.64 41.98
CA LEU A 425 7.65 -13.94 40.73
C LEU A 425 9.04 -13.32 40.79
N HIS A 426 9.91 -13.76 39.88
CA HIS A 426 11.18 -13.09 39.62
C HIS A 426 10.98 -12.01 38.56
N ILE A 427 10.88 -10.76 39.00
CA ILE A 427 10.78 -9.61 38.11
C ILE A 427 12.19 -9.09 37.86
N ARG A 428 12.69 -9.29 36.64
CA ARG A 428 13.96 -8.69 36.20
C ARG A 428 13.66 -7.32 35.59
N THR A 429 14.22 -6.28 36.19
CA THR A 429 14.17 -4.94 35.59
C THR A 429 15.20 -4.82 34.48
N LEU A 430 14.93 -3.92 33.50
CA LEU A 430 15.84 -3.61 32.38
C LEU A 430 17.23 -3.16 32.84
N THR A 431 17.38 -2.74 34.09
CA THR A 431 18.64 -2.37 34.75
C THR A 431 19.44 -3.55 35.34
N GLY A 432 19.01 -4.80 35.12
CA GLY A 432 19.74 -6.01 35.53
C GLY A 432 19.50 -6.46 36.98
N HIS A 433 18.69 -5.73 37.76
CA HIS A 433 18.31 -6.15 39.10
C HIS A 433 17.12 -7.11 39.08
N SER A 434 17.24 -8.22 39.80
CA SER A 434 16.16 -9.19 40.00
C SER A 434 15.48 -8.91 41.34
N LYS A 435 14.18 -8.59 41.33
CA LYS A 435 13.35 -8.52 42.54
C LYS A 435 12.43 -9.73 42.59
N THR A 436 12.37 -10.36 43.76
CA THR A 436 11.43 -11.46 44.04
C THR A 436 10.19 -10.90 44.73
N ALA A 437 9.03 -11.00 44.08
CA ALA A 437 7.74 -10.70 44.67
C ALA A 437 7.02 -12.01 44.97
N THR A 438 6.45 -12.15 46.17
CA THR A 438 5.73 -13.36 46.58
C THR A 438 4.25 -13.04 46.64
N ILE A 439 3.45 -13.65 45.77
CA ILE A 439 1.98 -13.47 45.77
C ILE A 439 1.37 -14.62 46.57
N ARG A 440 0.61 -14.29 47.62
CA ARG A 440 -0.13 -15.24 48.46
C ARG A 440 -1.62 -14.91 48.44
N LYS A 441 -2.46 -15.94 48.34
CA LYS A 441 -3.94 -15.83 48.38
C LYS A 441 -4.51 -14.87 47.33
N CYS A 442 -4.14 -15.08 46.06
CA CYS A 442 -4.70 -14.31 44.96
C CYS A 442 -5.88 -15.07 44.34
N ILE A 443 -6.93 -14.34 44.02
CA ILE A 443 -8.11 -14.83 43.31
C ILE A 443 -8.09 -14.13 41.97
N PHE A 444 -7.94 -14.89 40.90
CA PHE A 444 -8.07 -14.36 39.54
C PHE A 444 -9.47 -14.67 39.04
N ASP A 445 -10.26 -13.64 38.80
CA ASP A 445 -11.54 -13.78 38.12
C ASP A 445 -11.29 -13.62 36.62
N CYS A 446 -11.11 -14.74 35.92
CA CYS A 446 -10.94 -14.75 34.47
C CYS A 446 -12.31 -14.81 33.83
N VAL A 447 -12.81 -13.66 33.37
CA VAL A 447 -14.08 -13.56 32.64
C VAL A 447 -13.80 -13.80 31.16
N GLU A 448 -14.20 -14.96 30.63
CA GLU A 448 -14.13 -15.23 29.19
C GLU A 448 -15.17 -14.36 28.47
N SER A 449 -14.76 -13.16 28.05
CA SER A 449 -15.52 -12.34 27.12
C SER A 449 -15.11 -12.69 25.68
N PRO A 450 -16.04 -12.66 24.70
CA PRO A 450 -15.62 -12.76 23.31
C PRO A 450 -14.69 -11.58 23.00
N LEU A 451 -13.47 -11.85 22.53
CA LEU A 451 -12.45 -10.86 22.15
C LEU A 451 -12.97 -9.73 21.25
N SER A 452 -14.08 -9.97 20.53
CA SER A 452 -14.73 -9.02 19.63
C SER A 452 -15.87 -8.19 20.25
N GLY A 453 -16.37 -8.54 21.43
CA GLY A 453 -17.56 -7.91 22.03
C GLY A 453 -18.89 -8.23 21.30
N ILE A 454 -18.87 -9.12 20.30
CA ILE A 454 -20.05 -9.50 19.51
C ILE A 454 -20.78 -10.68 20.20
N PRO A 455 -22.10 -10.59 20.44
CA PRO A 455 -22.86 -11.68 21.06
C PRO A 455 -22.86 -12.96 20.21
N LYS A 456 -22.58 -14.10 20.86
CA LYS A 456 -22.59 -15.44 20.23
C LYS A 456 -24.00 -16.06 20.23
N ILE A 457 -24.38 -16.76 19.17
CA ILE A 457 -25.64 -17.54 19.06
C ILE A 457 -25.32 -19.04 19.10
N LEU A 458 -26.20 -19.85 19.69
CA LEU A 458 -25.95 -21.28 19.97
C LEU A 458 -26.33 -22.24 18.83
N ARG A 459 -27.28 -21.87 17.95
CA ARG A 459 -27.70 -22.78 16.87
C ARG A 459 -28.48 -22.09 15.76
N ARG A 460 -27.98 -22.20 14.52
CA ARG A 460 -28.76 -22.03 13.28
C ARG A 460 -28.20 -22.96 12.19
N LYS A 461 -28.75 -22.86 10.98
CA LYS A 461 -28.44 -23.71 9.81
C LYS A 461 -26.92 -23.84 9.60
N SER A 462 -26.48 -25.03 9.18
CA SER A 462 -25.08 -25.32 8.81
C SER A 462 -24.60 -24.37 7.70
N ALA A 463 -23.30 -24.08 7.64
CA ALA A 463 -22.70 -23.23 6.62
C ALA A 463 -22.99 -23.75 5.20
N LYS A 464 -23.14 -25.08 5.04
CA LYS A 464 -23.53 -25.73 3.78
C LYS A 464 -24.92 -25.31 3.29
N SER A 465 -25.81 -24.90 4.20
CA SER A 465 -27.13 -24.38 3.83
C SER A 465 -27.07 -23.01 3.18
N TYR A 466 -25.94 -22.30 3.30
CA TYR A 466 -25.74 -20.97 2.76
C TYR A 466 -24.76 -20.96 1.58
N GLU A 467 -24.34 -22.14 1.10
CA GLU A 467 -23.40 -22.28 -0.01
C GLU A 467 -23.96 -21.60 -1.26
N ASN A 468 -23.46 -20.39 -1.51
CA ASN A 468 -23.87 -19.60 -2.65
C ASN A 468 -23.03 -20.03 -3.86
N SER A 469 -23.68 -20.32 -4.99
CA SER A 469 -22.99 -20.58 -6.25
C SER A 469 -22.50 -19.26 -6.84
N ASP A 470 -21.48 -18.65 -6.22
CA ASP A 470 -20.86 -17.44 -6.74
C ASP A 470 -20.46 -17.66 -8.20
N GLY A 471 -20.96 -16.81 -9.10
CA GLY A 471 -20.54 -16.83 -10.50
C GLY A 471 -19.04 -16.57 -10.63
N ILE A 472 -18.44 -17.04 -11.73
CA ILE A 472 -17.00 -16.83 -12.03
C ILE A 472 -16.62 -15.35 -11.95
N LEU A 473 -17.50 -14.46 -12.42
CA LEU A 473 -17.31 -13.01 -12.38
C LEU A 473 -17.26 -12.45 -10.95
N GLN A 474 -18.09 -12.96 -10.05
CA GLN A 474 -18.13 -12.55 -8.65
C GLN A 474 -16.90 -13.06 -7.88
N LYS A 475 -16.46 -14.29 -8.16
CA LYS A 475 -15.18 -14.82 -7.65
C LYS A 475 -14.00 -13.97 -8.12
N CYS A 476 -13.97 -13.59 -9.40
CA CYS A 476 -12.95 -12.70 -9.94
C CYS A 476 -12.98 -11.31 -9.30
N ALA A 477 -14.17 -10.74 -9.09
CA ALA A 477 -14.35 -9.45 -8.40
C ALA A 477 -13.85 -9.48 -6.95
N LYS A 478 -14.21 -10.53 -6.19
CA LYS A 478 -13.73 -10.77 -4.83
C LYS A 478 -12.20 -10.87 -4.78
N TRP A 479 -11.60 -11.62 -5.71
CA TRP A 479 -10.14 -11.72 -5.80
C TRP A 479 -9.48 -10.38 -6.16
N LEU A 480 -10.05 -9.63 -7.10
CA LEU A 480 -9.42 -8.42 -7.63
C LEU A 480 -9.43 -7.23 -6.66
N ILE A 481 -10.51 -7.02 -5.91
CA ILE A 481 -10.66 -5.82 -5.05
C ILE A 481 -11.19 -6.11 -3.65
N GLY A 482 -11.71 -7.32 -3.41
CA GLY A 482 -12.28 -7.74 -2.13
C GLY A 482 -11.28 -7.65 -0.97
N LEU A 483 -11.80 -7.61 0.24
CA LEU A 483 -11.01 -7.60 1.46
C LEU A 483 -10.41 -8.98 1.74
N ASP A 484 -9.18 -8.99 2.24
CA ASP A 484 -8.53 -10.18 2.78
C ASP A 484 -8.93 -10.31 4.26
N TRP A 485 -9.94 -11.11 4.52
CA TRP A 485 -10.52 -11.26 5.86
C TRP A 485 -9.55 -11.88 6.87
N ALA A 486 -8.65 -12.76 6.42
CA ALA A 486 -7.65 -13.40 7.30
C ALA A 486 -6.66 -12.38 7.89
N GLY A 487 -6.35 -11.31 7.15
CA GLY A 487 -5.48 -10.24 7.64
C GLY A 487 -6.16 -9.20 8.53
N TYR A 488 -7.49 -9.10 8.50
CA TYR A 488 -8.25 -8.07 9.25
C TYR A 488 -9.01 -8.62 10.46
N LEU A 489 -9.34 -9.91 10.46
CA LEU A 489 -9.91 -10.61 11.59
C LEU A 489 -8.78 -11.32 12.32
N ILE A 490 -8.02 -10.57 13.12
CA ILE A 490 -7.22 -11.19 14.18
C ILE A 490 -8.25 -11.62 15.23
N LEU A 491 -8.70 -12.87 15.12
CA LEU A 491 -9.63 -13.54 16.02
C LEU A 491 -8.86 -14.28 17.11
#